data_AF-A0A0U3DQD1-F1
#
_entry.id   AF-A0A0U3DQD1-F1
#
_cell.length_a   1.000
_cell.length_b   1.000
_cell.length_c   1.000
_cell.angle_alpha   90.00
_cell.angle_beta   90.00
_cell.angle_gamma   90.00
#
_symmetry.space_group_name_H-M   'P 1'
#
loop_
_entity.id
_entity.type
_entity.pdbx_description
1 polymer ?
#
loop_
_entity_poly.entity_id
_entity_poly.type
_entity_poly.pdbx_seq_one_letter_code
_entity_poly.pdbx_strand_id
1 'polypeptide(L)'
;MEKINYLTREDNTQKVYLTENTINITPLLEKEYEYIYNSIKDEHFILKSEECNLFKELVFDNNVIGFCSYDFSREFMTAALNNIYILPEFRGNKLFIQELEKTMKEHNKPSIIEPTRFLIELLIKYGYAKKINENIAASAIELIVPGEHVIANKEIETEEELSTHFYDLNICAPIHLLDMKSCLIAYSLPLNDDIIRYDCINKRSKLDDDYFNEIKELFIEKDEKILGILVELEEKLPLKEFSLEEVIGNDDELSPYIETLIDDAHVTYSRALEIKEQIKEEYEAGMIFNESLLIRLAYLFNIPEEPTLITHDETCPYCEMPIDKHDKYCHYCGINLNYNLIETEKNLINSIHQYNKNNTDEDIRYIAYKFLKMINEKIDFEYSVFMCEKNFNINFNVLKKYLNENNYINDESITEEGIEFLNNHPLHYYEKYRMDIIDYTKFEEYYWNHPDLSGEEICLKFLDQYDDECSNEIKEEIKRNI
;
A
#
# COMPACT_ATOMS: atom_id res chain seq x y z
N MET A 1 -16.90 -5.92 -49.00
CA MET A 1 -16.35 -5.29 -47.80
C MET A 1 -15.44 -4.19 -48.27
N GLU A 2 -15.77 -2.93 -47.98
CA GLU A 2 -14.82 -1.83 -48.19
C GLU A 2 -13.58 -2.09 -47.34
N LYS A 3 -12.41 -1.79 -47.90
CA LYS A 3 -11.14 -1.98 -47.21
C LYS A 3 -11.00 -0.83 -46.21
N ILE A 4 -11.23 -1.11 -44.93
CA ILE A 4 -11.01 -0.13 -43.86
C ILE A 4 -9.52 0.25 -43.88
N ASN A 5 -9.24 1.55 -43.94
CA ASN A 5 -7.87 2.05 -43.90
C ASN A 5 -7.50 2.37 -42.45
N TYR A 6 -6.95 1.37 -41.75
CA TYR A 6 -6.53 1.53 -40.36
C TYR A 6 -5.37 2.52 -40.24
N LEU A 7 -5.35 3.26 -39.15
CA LEU A 7 -4.17 4.05 -38.79
C LEU A 7 -3.04 3.09 -38.36
N THR A 8 -1.85 3.26 -38.93
CA THR A 8 -0.71 2.39 -38.62
C THR A 8 0.30 3.04 -37.67
N ARG A 9 0.93 2.24 -36.82
CA ARG A 9 2.04 2.61 -35.93
C ARG A 9 3.26 1.75 -36.24
N GLU A 10 4.43 2.36 -36.29
CA GLU A 10 5.68 1.62 -36.44
C GLU A 10 5.95 0.81 -35.16
N ASP A 11 6.44 -0.41 -35.32
CA ASP A 11 6.84 -1.33 -34.23
C ASP A 11 5.77 -1.56 -33.13
N ASN A 12 4.49 -1.62 -33.49
CA ASN A 12 3.36 -1.77 -32.55
C ASN A 12 3.33 -0.72 -31.41
N THR A 13 3.95 0.45 -31.62
CA THR A 13 3.98 1.50 -30.60
C THR A 13 2.61 2.14 -30.41
N GLN A 14 2.17 2.27 -29.15
CA GLN A 14 0.93 2.97 -28.82
C GLN A 14 1.20 4.47 -28.69
N LYS A 15 0.34 5.31 -29.27
CA LYS A 15 0.31 6.73 -28.90
C LYS A 15 -0.47 6.91 -27.60
N VAL A 16 0.11 7.66 -26.69
CA VAL A 16 -0.48 8.02 -25.39
C VAL A 16 -0.70 9.52 -25.36
N TYR A 17 -1.89 9.94 -24.98
CA TYR A 17 -2.24 11.33 -24.73
C TYR A 17 -2.47 11.47 -23.23
N LEU A 18 -1.60 12.23 -22.56
CA LEU A 18 -1.70 12.56 -21.14
C LEU A 18 -1.69 14.08 -21.01
N THR A 19 -2.67 14.63 -20.29
CA THR A 19 -2.82 16.07 -20.08
C THR A 19 -3.37 16.32 -18.67
N GLU A 20 -3.08 17.49 -18.11
CA GLU A 20 -3.71 17.96 -16.86
C GLU A 20 -5.11 18.51 -17.09
N ASN A 21 -5.38 18.98 -18.31
CA ASN A 21 -6.71 19.33 -18.78
C ASN A 21 -7.47 18.11 -19.30
N THR A 22 -8.76 18.29 -19.53
CA THR A 22 -9.64 17.25 -20.05
C THR A 22 -9.47 17.00 -21.56
N ILE A 23 -9.41 15.72 -21.94
CA ILE A 23 -9.54 15.21 -23.31
C ILE A 23 -11.00 14.84 -23.56
N ASN A 24 -11.61 15.46 -24.57
CA ASN A 24 -12.92 15.06 -25.05
C ASN A 24 -12.76 13.87 -26.03
N ILE A 25 -13.30 12.71 -25.68
CA ILE A 25 -13.09 11.44 -26.39
C ILE A 25 -13.79 11.45 -27.76
N THR A 26 -15.08 11.79 -27.81
CA THR A 26 -15.83 11.79 -29.07
C THR A 26 -15.20 12.69 -30.15
N PRO A 27 -14.88 13.98 -29.89
CA PRO A 27 -14.18 14.83 -30.86
C PRO A 27 -12.81 14.28 -31.29
N LEU A 28 -12.07 13.65 -30.39
CA LEU A 28 -10.78 13.03 -30.71
C LEU A 28 -10.98 11.85 -31.68
N LEU A 29 -11.94 10.97 -31.40
CA LEU A 29 -12.27 9.83 -32.25
C LEU A 29 -12.79 10.27 -33.62
N GLU A 30 -13.67 11.27 -33.69
CA GLU A 30 -14.18 11.82 -34.95
C GLU A 30 -13.06 12.34 -35.86
N LYS A 31 -12.08 13.03 -35.26
CA LYS A 31 -11.03 13.70 -36.03
C LYS A 31 -9.87 12.79 -36.41
N GLU A 32 -9.43 11.93 -35.49
CA GLU A 32 -8.18 11.18 -35.64
C GLU A 32 -8.42 9.66 -35.84
N TYR A 33 -9.61 9.15 -35.52
CA TYR A 33 -9.93 7.71 -35.52
C TYR A 33 -11.33 7.41 -36.09
N GLU A 34 -11.71 8.02 -37.22
CA GLU A 34 -13.06 7.97 -37.79
C GLU A 34 -13.65 6.55 -37.91
N TYR A 35 -12.85 5.56 -38.29
CA TYR A 35 -13.30 4.17 -38.41
C TYR A 35 -13.68 3.53 -37.06
N ILE A 36 -12.99 3.90 -35.97
CA ILE A 36 -13.35 3.47 -34.61
C ILE A 36 -14.66 4.14 -34.19
N TYR A 37 -14.77 5.44 -34.44
CA TYR A 37 -15.97 6.21 -34.13
C TYR A 37 -17.22 5.67 -34.85
N ASN A 38 -17.10 5.38 -36.15
CA ASN A 38 -18.19 4.79 -36.92
C ASN A 38 -18.58 3.41 -36.37
N SER A 39 -17.61 2.59 -36.00
CA SER A 39 -17.89 1.27 -35.41
C SER A 39 -18.59 1.37 -34.05
N ILE A 40 -18.22 2.33 -33.21
CA ILE A 40 -18.93 2.62 -31.94
C ILE A 40 -20.40 2.94 -32.20
N LYS A 41 -20.67 3.80 -33.20
CA LYS A 41 -22.04 4.16 -33.59
C LYS A 41 -22.83 2.98 -34.13
N ASP A 42 -22.20 2.17 -34.98
CA ASP A 42 -22.82 0.99 -35.60
C ASP A 42 -23.20 -0.07 -34.56
N GLU A 43 -22.39 -0.22 -33.52
CA GLU A 43 -22.66 -1.13 -32.40
C GLU A 43 -23.53 -0.51 -31.31
N HIS A 44 -23.88 0.77 -31.43
CA HIS A 44 -24.55 1.55 -30.38
C HIS A 44 -23.80 1.47 -29.03
N PHE A 45 -22.47 1.42 -29.07
CA PHE A 45 -21.63 1.43 -27.89
C PHE A 45 -21.73 2.81 -27.21
N ILE A 46 -21.93 2.80 -25.89
CA ILE A 46 -22.08 4.00 -25.08
C ILE A 46 -20.80 4.21 -24.30
N LEU A 47 -20.16 5.37 -24.49
CA LEU A 47 -19.05 5.80 -23.65
C LEU A 47 -19.58 6.04 -22.24
N LYS A 48 -18.90 5.49 -21.23
CA LYS A 48 -19.23 5.71 -19.82
C LYS A 48 -18.89 7.13 -19.40
N SER A 49 -17.75 7.63 -19.88
CA SER A 49 -17.36 9.04 -19.78
C SER A 49 -16.97 9.57 -21.15
N GLU A 50 -17.44 10.77 -21.48
CA GLU A 50 -17.01 11.52 -22.67
C GLU A 50 -15.66 12.22 -22.48
N GLU A 51 -15.20 12.30 -21.24
CA GLU A 51 -14.05 13.06 -20.80
C GLU A 51 -13.06 12.16 -20.06
N CYS A 52 -11.77 12.41 -20.26
CA CYS A 52 -10.68 11.72 -19.57
C CYS A 52 -9.43 12.60 -19.55
N ASN A 53 -8.40 12.23 -18.80
CA ASN A 53 -7.10 12.93 -18.84
C ASN A 53 -5.96 12.03 -19.35
N LEU A 54 -6.21 10.73 -19.50
CA LEU A 54 -5.34 9.75 -20.13
C LEU A 54 -6.09 8.95 -21.20
N PHE A 55 -5.67 9.09 -22.46
CA PHE A 55 -6.17 8.29 -23.59
C PHE A 55 -5.03 7.49 -24.21
N LYS A 56 -5.22 6.19 -24.40
CA LYS A 56 -4.22 5.29 -24.99
C LYS A 56 -4.81 4.56 -26.20
N GLU A 57 -4.03 4.48 -27.27
CA GLU A 57 -4.36 3.63 -28.41
C GLU A 57 -4.19 2.14 -28.06
N LEU A 58 -5.10 1.30 -28.55
CA LEU A 58 -4.88 -0.14 -28.60
C LEU A 58 -4.37 -0.51 -29.99
N VAL A 59 -3.18 -1.13 -30.04
CA VAL A 59 -2.49 -1.46 -31.30
C VAL A 59 -2.33 -2.97 -31.42
N PHE A 60 -2.65 -3.51 -32.60
CA PHE A 60 -2.49 -4.93 -32.94
C PHE A 60 -2.08 -5.06 -34.41
N ASP A 61 -1.03 -5.86 -34.67
CA ASP A 61 -0.43 -6.01 -36.00
C ASP A 61 -0.16 -4.66 -36.70
N ASN A 62 0.46 -3.74 -35.96
CA ASN A 62 0.79 -2.37 -36.34
C ASN A 62 -0.42 -1.46 -36.65
N ASN A 63 -1.65 -1.92 -36.45
CA ASN A 63 -2.86 -1.13 -36.67
C ASN A 63 -3.42 -0.65 -35.34
N VAL A 64 -3.85 0.60 -35.28
CA VAL A 64 -4.71 1.08 -34.20
C VAL A 64 -6.10 0.47 -34.41
N ILE A 65 -6.58 -0.23 -33.40
CA ILE A 65 -7.79 -1.09 -33.48
C ILE A 65 -8.80 -0.81 -32.37
N GLY A 66 -8.52 0.19 -31.54
CA GLY A 66 -9.28 0.48 -30.35
C GLY A 66 -8.59 1.54 -29.51
N PHE A 67 -9.17 1.80 -28.35
CA PHE A 67 -8.61 2.68 -27.34
C PHE A 67 -9.05 2.27 -25.95
N CYS A 68 -8.32 2.77 -24.96
CA CYS A 68 -8.77 2.85 -23.59
C CYS A 68 -8.58 4.28 -23.08
N SER A 69 -9.43 4.67 -22.14
CA SER A 69 -9.33 5.96 -21.45
C SER A 69 -9.38 5.75 -19.96
N TYR A 70 -8.59 6.53 -19.24
CA TYR A 70 -8.51 6.49 -17.79
C TYR A 70 -8.68 7.89 -17.21
N ASP A 71 -9.23 7.93 -16.00
CA ASP A 71 -8.97 9.03 -15.07
C ASP A 71 -7.68 8.71 -14.32
N PHE A 72 -6.64 9.47 -14.64
CA PHE A 72 -5.29 9.29 -14.17
C PHE A 72 -4.90 10.43 -13.24
N SER A 73 -4.50 10.11 -12.01
CA SER A 73 -3.86 11.09 -11.14
C SER A 73 -2.35 10.93 -11.23
N ARG A 74 -1.64 11.98 -11.68
CA ARG A 74 -0.17 12.03 -11.62
C ARG A 74 0.34 12.06 -10.18
N GLU A 75 -0.38 12.75 -9.31
CA GLU A 75 -0.04 12.88 -7.89
C GLU A 75 -0.07 11.51 -7.20
N PHE A 76 -1.05 10.66 -7.53
CA PHE A 76 -1.22 9.36 -6.88
C PHE A 76 -0.73 8.19 -7.75
N MET A 77 -0.29 8.46 -8.98
CA MET A 77 0.04 7.46 -10.01
C MET A 77 -1.06 6.40 -10.17
N THR A 78 -2.31 6.75 -9.86
CA THR A 78 -3.49 5.89 -9.95
C THR A 78 -4.16 6.05 -11.30
N ALA A 79 -4.73 4.96 -11.80
CA ALA A 79 -5.46 4.93 -13.06
C ALA A 79 -6.80 4.23 -12.87
N ALA A 80 -7.90 4.94 -13.07
CA ALA A 80 -9.24 4.36 -13.08
C ALA A 80 -9.69 4.18 -14.54
N LEU A 81 -9.96 2.95 -14.96
CA LEU A 81 -10.38 2.64 -16.33
C LEU A 81 -11.84 3.04 -16.54
N ASN A 82 -12.06 4.00 -17.44
CA ASN A 82 -13.40 4.53 -17.73
C ASN A 82 -14.00 3.85 -18.96
N ASN A 83 -13.25 3.90 -20.07
CA ASN A 83 -13.69 3.33 -21.34
C ASN A 83 -12.64 2.37 -21.88
N ILE A 84 -13.13 1.28 -22.46
CA ILE A 84 -12.34 0.47 -23.38
C ILE A 84 -13.20 0.06 -24.56
N TYR A 85 -12.67 0.27 -25.75
CA TYR A 85 -13.31 -0.15 -26.98
C TYR A 85 -12.29 -0.83 -27.89
N ILE A 86 -12.68 -2.00 -28.40
CA ILE A 86 -11.91 -2.79 -29.37
C ILE A 86 -12.85 -3.10 -30.52
N LEU A 87 -12.39 -2.83 -31.75
CA LEU A 87 -13.12 -3.17 -32.96
C LEU A 87 -13.54 -4.66 -32.98
N PRO A 88 -14.77 -4.98 -33.41
CA PRO A 88 -15.36 -6.31 -33.30
C PRO A 88 -14.47 -7.45 -33.81
N GLU A 89 -13.84 -7.26 -34.96
CA GLU A 89 -13.01 -8.27 -35.63
C GLU A 89 -11.70 -8.57 -34.91
N PHE A 90 -11.28 -7.71 -33.97
CA PHE A 90 -10.08 -7.89 -33.15
C PHE A 90 -10.40 -8.38 -31.73
N ARG A 91 -11.68 -8.49 -31.34
CA ARG A 91 -12.07 -9.03 -30.04
C ARG A 91 -11.66 -10.49 -29.92
N GLY A 92 -11.22 -10.89 -28.73
CA GLY A 92 -10.73 -12.26 -28.46
C GLY A 92 -9.21 -12.42 -28.51
N ASN A 93 -8.47 -11.41 -29.01
CA ASN A 93 -7.00 -11.40 -29.03
C ASN A 93 -6.35 -11.00 -27.69
N LYS A 94 -7.08 -11.15 -26.56
CA LYS A 94 -6.63 -10.82 -25.19
C LYS A 94 -6.19 -9.36 -24.96
N LEU A 95 -6.50 -8.45 -25.87
CA LEU A 95 -6.05 -7.05 -25.86
C LEU A 95 -6.43 -6.29 -24.59
N PHE A 96 -7.64 -6.51 -24.06
CA PHE A 96 -8.07 -5.90 -22.79
C PHE A 96 -7.14 -6.24 -21.63
N ILE A 97 -6.77 -7.52 -21.51
CA ILE A 97 -5.91 -7.99 -20.43
C ILE A 97 -4.47 -7.54 -20.64
N GLN A 98 -3.97 -7.58 -21.88
CA GLN A 98 -2.65 -7.06 -22.19
C GLN A 98 -2.51 -5.58 -21.81
N GLU A 99 -3.56 -4.79 -22.05
CA GLU A 99 -3.59 -3.39 -21.65
C GLU A 99 -3.65 -3.22 -20.12
N LEU A 100 -4.50 -3.98 -19.41
CA LEU A 100 -4.52 -3.95 -17.95
C LEU A 100 -3.17 -4.35 -17.33
N GLU A 101 -2.57 -5.45 -17.80
CA GLU A 101 -1.25 -5.90 -17.34
C GLU A 101 -0.16 -4.87 -17.61
N LYS A 102 -0.22 -4.19 -18.76
CA LYS A 102 0.70 -3.11 -19.08
C LYS A 102 0.53 -1.96 -18.11
N THR A 103 -0.70 -1.51 -17.86
CA THR A 103 -1.00 -0.45 -16.90
C THR A 103 -0.54 -0.82 -15.48
N MET A 104 -0.75 -2.06 -15.03
CA MET A 104 -0.28 -2.55 -13.73
C MET A 104 1.26 -2.57 -13.57
N LYS A 105 1.99 -2.73 -14.67
CA LYS A 105 3.46 -2.69 -14.68
C LYS A 105 4.01 -1.27 -14.77
N GLU A 106 3.21 -0.33 -15.25
CA GLU A 106 3.61 1.07 -15.47
C GLU A 106 3.16 1.99 -14.32
N HIS A 107 2.10 1.62 -13.60
CA HIS A 107 1.40 2.46 -12.62
C HIS A 107 0.97 1.66 -11.39
N ASN A 108 0.38 2.33 -10.40
CA ASN A 108 -0.30 1.65 -9.30
C ASN A 108 -1.45 0.76 -9.83
N LYS A 109 -1.87 -0.22 -9.02
CA LYS A 109 -3.00 -1.12 -9.33
C LYS A 109 -4.17 -0.30 -9.86
N PRO A 110 -4.60 -0.50 -11.12
CA PRO A 110 -5.70 0.28 -11.67
C PRO A 110 -7.02 -0.15 -11.02
N SER A 111 -8.01 0.73 -11.05
CA SER A 111 -9.40 0.42 -10.75
C SER A 111 -10.24 0.44 -12.03
N ILE A 112 -11.48 -0.03 -11.96
CA ILE A 112 -12.41 -0.02 -13.09
C ILE A 112 -13.70 0.67 -12.69
N ILE A 113 -14.01 1.77 -13.39
CA ILE A 113 -15.25 2.51 -13.17
C ILE A 113 -16.41 1.79 -13.87
N GLU A 114 -17.48 1.55 -13.12
CA GLU A 114 -18.74 0.95 -13.57
C GLU A 114 -18.54 -0.30 -14.42
N PRO A 115 -17.93 -1.37 -13.89
CA PRO A 115 -17.70 -2.59 -14.66
C PRO A 115 -19.02 -3.24 -15.08
N THR A 116 -19.13 -3.64 -16.35
CA THR A 116 -20.23 -4.49 -16.81
C THR A 116 -20.01 -5.93 -16.39
N ARG A 117 -21.06 -6.75 -16.35
CA ARG A 117 -20.92 -8.18 -16.05
C ARG A 117 -20.00 -8.87 -17.05
N PHE A 118 -20.03 -8.45 -18.32
CA PHE A 118 -19.13 -8.98 -19.34
C PHE A 118 -17.65 -8.76 -18.97
N LEU A 119 -17.31 -7.57 -18.48
CA LEU A 119 -15.95 -7.26 -18.03
C LEU A 119 -15.55 -8.14 -16.85
N ILE A 120 -16.43 -8.32 -15.87
CA ILE A 120 -16.17 -9.19 -14.71
C ILE A 120 -15.98 -10.65 -15.14
N GLU A 121 -16.78 -11.15 -16.08
CA GLU A 121 -16.60 -12.49 -16.65
C GLU A 121 -15.25 -12.63 -17.39
N LEU A 122 -14.75 -11.56 -18.01
CA LEU A 122 -13.39 -11.54 -18.55
C LEU A 122 -12.35 -11.61 -17.44
N LEU A 123 -12.46 -10.80 -16.37
CA LEU A 123 -11.53 -10.86 -15.24
C LEU A 123 -11.50 -12.27 -14.61
N ILE A 124 -12.67 -12.91 -14.47
CA ILE A 124 -12.77 -14.30 -14.01
C ILE A 124 -12.03 -15.25 -14.95
N LYS A 125 -12.25 -15.12 -16.27
CA LYS A 125 -11.63 -15.97 -17.29
C LYS A 125 -10.10 -15.88 -17.26
N TYR A 126 -9.54 -14.72 -16.95
CA TYR A 126 -8.09 -14.50 -16.93
C TYR A 126 -7.46 -14.60 -15.54
N GLY A 127 -8.25 -14.89 -14.51
CA GLY A 127 -7.75 -15.15 -13.16
C GLY A 127 -7.52 -13.91 -12.30
N TYR A 128 -8.08 -12.75 -12.68
CA TYR A 128 -8.07 -11.51 -11.87
C TYR A 128 -9.34 -11.33 -11.04
N ALA A 129 -10.32 -12.21 -11.23
CA ALA A 129 -11.48 -12.35 -10.38
C ALA A 129 -11.82 -13.83 -10.19
N LYS A 130 -12.61 -14.15 -9.17
CA LYS A 130 -13.04 -15.51 -8.85
C LYS A 130 -14.45 -15.51 -8.28
N LYS A 131 -15.25 -16.48 -8.70
CA LYS A 131 -16.58 -16.70 -8.15
C LYS A 131 -16.51 -17.21 -6.72
N ILE A 132 -17.15 -16.51 -5.79
CA ILE A 132 -17.34 -16.91 -4.40
C ILE A 132 -18.49 -17.93 -4.32
N ASN A 133 -19.57 -17.65 -5.07
CA ASN A 133 -20.67 -18.56 -5.35
C ASN A 133 -21.17 -18.35 -6.80
N GLU A 134 -22.38 -18.82 -7.13
CA GLU A 134 -22.92 -18.68 -8.49
C GLU A 134 -23.15 -17.22 -8.92
N ASN A 135 -23.46 -16.35 -7.95
CA ASN A 135 -23.86 -14.96 -8.16
C ASN A 135 -22.74 -13.97 -7.84
N ILE A 136 -22.01 -14.16 -6.75
CA ILE A 136 -21.01 -13.21 -6.26
C ILE A 136 -19.62 -13.61 -6.76
N ALA A 137 -18.91 -12.63 -7.31
CA ALA A 137 -17.50 -12.70 -7.65
C ALA A 137 -16.69 -11.71 -6.81
N ALA A 138 -15.48 -12.12 -6.43
CA ALA A 138 -14.44 -11.26 -5.88
C ALA A 138 -13.44 -10.92 -6.99
N SER A 139 -13.01 -9.67 -7.06
CA SER A 139 -12.03 -9.13 -8.01
C SER A 139 -10.82 -8.65 -7.23
N ALA A 140 -9.60 -8.88 -7.72
CA ALA A 140 -8.42 -8.22 -7.15
C ALA A 140 -8.26 -6.76 -7.65
N ILE A 141 -8.95 -6.44 -8.75
CA ILE A 141 -9.03 -5.10 -9.31
C ILE A 141 -10.26 -4.43 -8.71
N GLU A 142 -10.08 -3.26 -8.09
CA GLU A 142 -11.17 -2.49 -7.49
C GLU A 142 -12.20 -2.04 -8.52
N LEU A 143 -13.46 -2.07 -8.09
CA LEU A 143 -14.63 -1.72 -8.88
C LEU A 143 -15.24 -0.46 -8.29
N ILE A 144 -15.26 0.61 -9.08
CA ILE A 144 -15.71 1.93 -8.65
C ILE A 144 -17.13 2.20 -9.15
N VAL A 145 -17.96 2.77 -8.30
CA VAL A 145 -19.30 3.26 -8.60
C VAL A 145 -19.40 4.74 -8.25
N PRO A 146 -19.58 5.64 -9.23
CA PRO A 146 -19.82 7.06 -8.97
C PRO A 146 -21.03 7.25 -8.06
N GLY A 147 -20.96 8.20 -7.13
CA GLY A 147 -21.95 8.36 -6.08
C GLY A 147 -23.37 8.63 -6.58
N GLU A 148 -23.51 9.38 -7.67
CA GLU A 148 -24.80 9.62 -8.33
C GLU A 148 -25.45 8.35 -8.91
N HIS A 149 -24.68 7.27 -9.05
CA HIS A 149 -25.12 5.97 -9.56
C HIS A 149 -25.22 4.91 -8.46
N VAL A 150 -24.98 5.27 -7.20
CA VAL A 150 -25.16 4.37 -6.06
C VAL A 150 -26.63 4.29 -5.69
N ILE A 151 -27.12 3.06 -5.53
CA ILE A 151 -28.42 2.74 -4.92
C ILE A 151 -28.21 1.73 -3.81
N ALA A 152 -29.19 1.57 -2.91
CA ALA A 152 -29.11 0.59 -1.83
C ALA A 152 -30.45 -0.08 -1.59
N ASN A 153 -30.41 -1.21 -0.88
CA ASN A 153 -31.62 -1.94 -0.46
C ASN A 153 -32.39 -1.23 0.67
N LYS A 154 -31.78 -0.22 1.29
CA LYS A 154 -32.40 0.66 2.29
C LYS A 154 -31.99 2.10 1.99
N GLU A 155 -32.67 3.07 2.60
CA GLU A 155 -32.32 4.47 2.46
C GLU A 155 -30.88 4.72 2.95
N ILE A 156 -30.11 5.42 2.12
CA ILE A 156 -28.76 5.89 2.41
C ILE A 156 -28.71 7.40 2.17
N GLU A 157 -28.04 8.13 3.06
CA GLU A 157 -27.80 9.56 2.92
C GLU A 157 -26.38 9.78 2.40
N THR A 158 -26.07 9.30 1.20
CA THR A 158 -24.74 9.52 0.61
C THR A 158 -24.80 9.67 -0.90
N GLU A 159 -24.08 10.68 -1.40
CA GLU A 159 -23.73 10.87 -2.81
C GLU A 159 -22.26 10.49 -3.04
N GLU A 160 -21.68 9.67 -2.15
CA GLU A 160 -20.27 9.29 -2.21
C GLU A 160 -20.01 8.16 -3.21
N GLU A 161 -18.85 8.23 -3.85
CA GLU A 161 -18.31 7.13 -4.64
C GLU A 161 -18.07 5.90 -3.76
N LEU A 162 -18.39 4.71 -4.30
CA LEU A 162 -18.09 3.44 -3.66
C LEU A 162 -17.00 2.71 -4.42
N SER A 163 -15.99 2.20 -3.69
CA SER A 163 -15.00 1.26 -4.20
C SER A 163 -15.21 -0.10 -3.53
N THR A 164 -15.27 -1.17 -4.33
CA THR A 164 -15.46 -2.53 -3.81
C THR A 164 -14.72 -3.57 -4.65
N HIS A 165 -14.40 -4.70 -4.04
CA HIS A 165 -13.89 -5.88 -4.74
C HIS A 165 -14.99 -6.85 -5.18
N PHE A 166 -16.25 -6.60 -4.84
CA PHE A 166 -17.33 -7.56 -5.00
C PHE A 166 -18.30 -7.18 -6.10
N TYR A 167 -18.68 -8.18 -6.90
CA TYR A 167 -19.64 -8.02 -7.98
C TYR A 167 -20.69 -9.11 -7.94
N ASP A 168 -21.96 -8.71 -8.01
CA ASP A 168 -23.10 -9.59 -8.15
C ASP A 168 -23.47 -9.77 -9.62
N LEU A 169 -23.13 -10.95 -10.16
CA LEU A 169 -23.42 -11.41 -11.52
C LEU A 169 -24.92 -11.59 -11.77
N ASN A 170 -25.75 -11.80 -10.74
CA ASN A 170 -27.19 -11.96 -10.93
C ASN A 170 -27.82 -10.61 -11.24
N ILE A 171 -27.58 -9.59 -10.41
CA ILE A 171 -28.11 -8.23 -10.64
C ILE A 171 -27.23 -7.37 -11.54
N CYS A 172 -26.05 -7.84 -11.92
CA CYS A 172 -25.06 -7.12 -12.72
C CYS A 172 -24.71 -5.78 -12.06
N ALA A 173 -24.13 -5.85 -10.87
CA ALA A 173 -23.73 -4.67 -10.10
C ALA A 173 -22.50 -4.97 -9.24
N PRO A 174 -21.54 -4.03 -9.09
CA PRO A 174 -20.69 -4.00 -7.91
C PRO A 174 -21.58 -3.91 -6.66
N ILE A 175 -21.19 -4.59 -5.58
CA ILE A 175 -21.94 -4.60 -4.33
C ILE A 175 -21.03 -4.22 -3.17
N HIS A 176 -21.53 -3.38 -2.27
CA HIS A 176 -20.82 -2.95 -1.07
C HIS A 176 -21.65 -3.25 0.16
N LEU A 177 -21.09 -3.94 1.15
CA LEU A 177 -21.76 -4.25 2.41
C LEU A 177 -21.46 -3.15 3.42
N LEU A 178 -22.30 -2.12 3.47
CA LEU A 178 -22.07 -0.93 4.29
C LEU A 178 -22.28 -1.19 5.79
N ASP A 179 -23.32 -1.96 6.14
CA ASP A 179 -23.59 -2.38 7.52
C ASP A 179 -24.14 -3.81 7.54
N MET A 180 -23.33 -4.71 8.09
CA MET A 180 -23.67 -6.13 8.21
C MET A 180 -24.74 -6.38 9.26
N LYS A 181 -24.86 -5.60 10.33
CA LYS A 181 -25.90 -5.77 11.35
C LYS A 181 -27.26 -5.42 10.76
N SER A 182 -27.38 -4.26 10.14
CA SER A 182 -28.62 -3.82 9.53
C SER A 182 -28.87 -4.45 8.15
N CYS A 183 -27.92 -5.18 7.56
CA CYS A 183 -28.02 -5.71 6.19
C CYS A 183 -28.25 -4.58 5.17
N LEU A 184 -27.43 -3.54 5.27
CA LEU A 184 -27.40 -2.45 4.31
C LEU A 184 -26.37 -2.78 3.23
N ILE A 185 -26.85 -2.98 2.01
CA ILE A 185 -26.03 -3.30 0.84
C ILE A 185 -26.30 -2.25 -0.23
N ALA A 186 -25.24 -1.54 -0.61
CA ALA A 186 -25.24 -0.61 -1.72
C ALA A 186 -24.74 -1.29 -3.00
N TYR A 187 -25.20 -0.81 -4.15
CA TYR A 187 -24.90 -1.37 -5.46
C TYR A 187 -25.16 -0.34 -6.56
N SER A 188 -24.58 -0.55 -7.75
CA SER A 188 -24.72 0.41 -8.84
C SER A 188 -26.08 0.38 -9.53
N LEU A 189 -26.46 1.48 -10.19
CA LEU A 189 -27.48 1.49 -11.23
C LEU A 189 -27.16 0.47 -12.35
N PRO A 190 -28.19 -0.03 -13.06
CA PRO A 190 -27.98 -1.00 -14.14
C PRO A 190 -27.39 -0.32 -15.38
N LEU A 191 -26.30 -0.87 -15.91
CA LEU A 191 -25.65 -0.39 -17.12
C LEU A 191 -26.36 -0.90 -18.38
N ASN A 192 -26.41 -0.08 -19.43
CA ASN A 192 -27.16 -0.39 -20.66
C ASN A 192 -26.78 -1.73 -21.30
N ASP A 193 -25.49 -2.06 -21.36
CA ASP A 193 -25.03 -3.34 -21.91
C ASP A 193 -25.57 -4.53 -21.09
N ASP A 194 -25.61 -4.39 -19.75
CA ASP A 194 -26.13 -5.43 -18.87
C ASP A 194 -27.65 -5.58 -18.94
N ILE A 195 -28.36 -4.47 -19.17
CA ILE A 195 -29.81 -4.48 -19.44
C ILE A 195 -30.09 -5.29 -20.72
N ILE A 196 -29.33 -5.04 -21.78
CA ILE A 196 -29.54 -5.66 -23.09
C ILE A 196 -29.13 -7.14 -23.09
N ARG A 197 -28.00 -7.48 -22.46
CA ARG A 197 -27.40 -8.83 -22.58
C ARG A 197 -27.77 -9.79 -21.46
N TYR A 198 -28.00 -9.29 -20.24
CA TYR A 198 -28.13 -10.13 -19.05
C TYR A 198 -29.47 -10.00 -18.33
N ASP A 199 -30.41 -9.23 -18.90
CA ASP A 199 -31.77 -9.05 -18.39
C ASP A 199 -31.78 -8.59 -16.91
N CYS A 200 -30.85 -7.70 -16.56
CA CYS A 200 -30.62 -7.32 -15.18
C CYS A 200 -31.82 -6.60 -14.56
N ILE A 201 -32.60 -5.83 -15.32
CA ILE A 201 -33.81 -5.14 -14.83
C ILE A 201 -34.84 -6.13 -14.29
N ASN A 202 -35.11 -7.23 -15.01
CA ASN A 202 -36.10 -8.22 -14.59
C ASN A 202 -35.64 -9.07 -13.40
N LYS A 203 -34.32 -9.19 -13.20
CA LYS A 203 -33.75 -9.83 -12.01
C LYS A 203 -33.81 -8.89 -10.82
N ARG A 204 -33.45 -7.62 -11.03
CA ARG A 204 -33.51 -6.55 -10.02
C ARG A 204 -34.93 -6.26 -9.52
N SER A 205 -35.94 -6.43 -10.37
CA SER A 205 -37.36 -6.25 -9.96
C SER A 205 -37.90 -7.34 -9.02
N LYS A 206 -37.14 -8.42 -8.83
CA LYS A 206 -37.49 -9.55 -7.95
C LYS A 206 -36.67 -9.55 -6.65
N LEU A 207 -35.88 -8.51 -6.40
CA LEU A 207 -35.10 -8.41 -5.18
C LEU A 207 -36.03 -8.15 -4.00
N ASP A 208 -35.78 -8.90 -2.93
CA ASP A 208 -36.46 -8.81 -1.65
C ASP A 208 -35.43 -8.90 -0.52
N ASP A 209 -35.90 -8.79 0.73
CA ASP A 209 -35.02 -8.86 1.90
C ASP A 209 -34.31 -10.21 1.99
N ASP A 210 -34.95 -11.30 1.55
CA ASP A 210 -34.36 -12.65 1.57
C ASP A 210 -33.11 -12.70 0.68
N TYR A 211 -33.16 -12.11 -0.52
CA TYR A 211 -32.00 -11.99 -1.40
C TYR A 211 -30.80 -11.32 -0.74
N PHE A 212 -31.01 -10.16 -0.09
CA PHE A 212 -29.92 -9.43 0.55
C PHE A 212 -29.43 -10.11 1.83
N ASN A 213 -30.32 -10.79 2.56
CA ASN A 213 -29.94 -11.61 3.71
C ASN A 213 -29.07 -12.79 3.29
N GLU A 214 -29.36 -13.46 2.17
CA GLU A 214 -28.51 -14.53 1.63
C GLU A 214 -27.09 -14.03 1.29
N ILE A 215 -26.98 -12.82 0.74
CA ILE A 215 -25.67 -12.18 0.50
C ILE A 215 -24.96 -11.93 1.82
N LYS A 216 -25.63 -11.29 2.78
CA LYS A 216 -25.05 -11.03 4.11
C LYS A 216 -24.56 -12.33 4.78
N GLU A 217 -25.39 -13.38 4.79
CA GLU A 217 -25.03 -14.68 5.36
C GLU A 217 -23.81 -15.29 4.66
N LEU A 218 -23.73 -15.19 3.33
CA LEU A 218 -22.56 -15.63 2.57
C LEU A 218 -21.27 -14.97 3.06
N PHE A 219 -21.27 -13.65 3.28
CA PHE A 219 -20.10 -12.91 3.74
C PHE A 219 -19.75 -13.21 5.20
N ILE A 220 -20.73 -13.45 6.07
CA ILE A 220 -20.48 -13.87 7.46
C ILE A 220 -19.90 -15.28 7.52
N GLU A 221 -20.49 -16.23 6.79
CA GLU A 221 -20.11 -17.64 6.87
C GLU A 221 -18.78 -17.95 6.18
N LYS A 222 -18.41 -17.17 5.16
CA LYS A 222 -17.23 -17.43 4.32
C LYS A 222 -16.16 -16.38 4.42
N ASP A 223 -16.19 -15.52 5.44
CA ASP A 223 -15.27 -14.39 5.62
C ASP A 223 -13.80 -14.75 5.36
N GLU A 224 -13.25 -15.70 6.10
CA GLU A 224 -11.87 -16.19 5.95
C GLU A 224 -11.57 -16.71 4.54
N LYS A 225 -12.55 -17.37 3.90
CA LYS A 225 -12.38 -17.92 2.55
C LYS A 225 -12.42 -16.81 1.51
N ILE A 226 -13.23 -15.76 1.70
CA ILE A 226 -13.31 -14.61 0.82
C ILE A 226 -11.99 -13.83 0.90
N LEU A 227 -11.49 -13.58 2.10
CA LEU A 227 -10.16 -12.99 2.34
C LEU A 227 -9.06 -13.80 1.64
N GLY A 228 -9.04 -15.12 1.84
CA GLY A 228 -8.06 -15.98 1.18
C GLY A 228 -8.16 -15.98 -0.35
N ILE A 229 -9.36 -15.80 -0.92
CA ILE A 229 -9.54 -15.65 -2.37
C ILE A 229 -8.96 -14.32 -2.85
N LEU A 230 -9.20 -13.22 -2.14
CA LEU A 230 -8.68 -11.91 -2.52
C LEU A 230 -7.16 -11.89 -2.49
N VAL A 231 -6.55 -12.39 -1.41
CA VAL A 231 -5.09 -12.54 -1.30
C VAL A 231 -4.53 -13.37 -2.46
N GLU A 232 -5.12 -14.53 -2.77
CA GLU A 232 -4.70 -15.40 -3.88
C GLU A 232 -4.80 -14.70 -5.26
N LEU A 233 -5.76 -13.78 -5.42
CA LEU A 233 -5.94 -13.03 -6.66
C LEU A 233 -4.95 -11.85 -6.73
N GLU A 234 -4.73 -11.14 -5.64
CA GLU A 234 -3.78 -10.01 -5.57
C GLU A 234 -2.34 -10.46 -5.81
N GLU A 235 -1.92 -11.59 -5.23
CA GLU A 235 -0.58 -12.16 -5.45
C GLU A 235 -0.27 -12.53 -6.92
N LYS A 236 -1.31 -12.65 -7.77
CA LYS A 236 -1.16 -12.96 -9.19
C LYS A 236 -1.08 -11.73 -10.08
N LEU A 237 -1.37 -10.54 -9.54
CA LEU A 237 -1.33 -9.32 -10.32
C LEU A 237 0.12 -9.00 -10.68
N PRO A 238 0.44 -8.65 -11.95
CA PRO A 238 1.78 -8.27 -12.35
C PRO A 238 2.06 -6.81 -11.99
N LEU A 239 1.92 -6.48 -10.71
CA LEU A 239 2.18 -5.14 -10.20
C LEU A 239 3.67 -4.84 -10.27
N LYS A 240 4.02 -3.58 -10.55
CA LYS A 240 5.38 -3.12 -10.35
C LYS A 240 5.66 -3.05 -8.85
N GLU A 241 6.62 -3.83 -8.39
CA GLU A 241 7.20 -3.66 -7.06
C GLU A 241 8.16 -2.47 -7.12
N PHE A 242 7.75 -1.36 -6.50
CA PHE A 242 8.64 -0.22 -6.31
C PHE A 242 9.55 -0.50 -5.11
N SER A 243 10.84 -0.26 -5.25
CA SER A 243 11.74 -0.26 -4.09
C SER A 243 11.58 1.04 -3.30
N LEU A 244 11.97 0.99 -2.02
CA LEU A 244 11.98 2.18 -1.17
C LEU A 244 12.81 3.29 -1.83
N GLU A 245 14.00 2.95 -2.32
CA GLU A 245 14.94 3.85 -2.99
C GLU A 245 14.36 4.47 -4.27
N GLU A 246 13.62 3.70 -5.07
CA GLU A 246 12.95 4.23 -6.27
C GLU A 246 11.91 5.29 -5.94
N VAL A 247 11.25 5.18 -4.78
CA VAL A 247 10.16 6.07 -4.36
C VAL A 247 10.68 7.30 -3.62
N ILE A 248 11.57 7.13 -2.63
CA ILE A 248 12.03 8.22 -1.76
C ILE A 248 13.49 8.66 -1.98
N GLY A 249 14.29 7.85 -2.68
CA GLY A 249 15.72 8.08 -2.90
C GLY A 249 16.60 7.32 -1.91
N ASN A 250 17.91 7.34 -2.16
CA ASN A 250 18.92 6.72 -1.30
C ASN A 250 19.28 7.66 -0.14
N ASP A 251 20.09 7.23 0.84
CA ASP A 251 20.48 8.07 1.99
C ASP A 251 20.96 9.48 1.61
N ASP A 252 21.74 9.60 0.52
CA ASP A 252 22.34 10.86 0.09
C ASP A 252 21.46 11.74 -0.83
N GLU A 253 20.43 11.18 -1.48
CA GLU A 253 19.69 11.84 -2.57
C GLU A 253 18.17 11.62 -2.45
N LEU A 254 17.37 12.52 -3.03
CA LEU A 254 15.92 12.33 -3.18
C LEU A 254 15.66 11.57 -4.48
N SER A 255 14.53 10.87 -4.56
CA SER A 255 14.15 10.22 -5.82
C SER A 255 13.85 11.27 -6.91
N PRO A 256 14.01 10.93 -8.21
CA PRO A 256 13.63 11.81 -9.31
C PRO A 256 12.16 12.24 -9.26
N TYR A 257 11.30 11.40 -8.67
CA TYR A 257 9.89 11.70 -8.47
C TYR A 257 9.69 12.85 -7.47
N ILE A 258 10.32 12.76 -6.29
CA ILE A 258 10.27 13.83 -5.29
C ILE A 258 10.93 15.11 -5.81
N GLU A 259 12.04 14.99 -6.55
CA GLU A 259 12.69 16.14 -7.20
C GLU A 259 11.73 16.87 -8.15
N THR A 260 10.95 16.13 -8.94
CA THR A 260 9.93 16.72 -9.84
C THR A 260 8.85 17.46 -9.04
N LEU A 261 8.39 16.90 -7.91
CA LEU A 261 7.41 17.57 -7.04
C LEU A 261 7.95 18.86 -6.38
N ILE A 262 9.26 18.91 -6.11
CA ILE A 262 9.95 20.11 -5.61
C ILE A 262 10.04 21.15 -6.73
N ASP A 263 10.45 20.74 -7.93
CA ASP A 263 10.59 21.63 -9.10
C ASP A 263 9.26 22.26 -9.51
N ASP A 264 8.17 21.50 -9.42
CA ASP A 264 6.79 21.96 -9.67
C ASP A 264 6.19 22.75 -8.48
N ALA A 265 6.98 23.00 -7.43
CA ALA A 265 6.62 23.75 -6.22
C ALA A 265 5.43 23.18 -5.43
N HIS A 266 5.19 21.86 -5.53
CA HIS A 266 4.21 21.16 -4.70
C HIS A 266 4.71 20.94 -3.27
N VAL A 267 6.03 20.87 -3.06
CA VAL A 267 6.63 20.70 -1.73
C VAL A 267 7.97 21.44 -1.60
N THR A 268 8.34 21.78 -0.37
CA THR A 268 9.68 22.33 -0.07
C THR A 268 10.70 21.21 0.13
N TYR A 269 11.96 21.45 -0.22
CA TYR A 269 13.05 20.47 -0.02
C TYR A 269 13.16 19.97 1.43
N SER A 270 12.99 20.85 2.42
CA SER A 270 13.03 20.46 3.84
C SER A 270 11.89 19.51 4.20
N ARG A 271 10.67 19.79 3.72
CA ARG A 271 9.51 18.91 3.95
C ARG A 271 9.67 17.58 3.23
N ALA A 272 10.25 17.57 2.04
CA ALA A 272 10.54 16.35 1.30
C ALA A 272 11.53 15.43 2.05
N LEU A 273 12.56 15.99 2.70
CA LEU A 273 13.47 15.22 3.56
C LEU A 273 12.77 14.63 4.79
N GLU A 274 11.91 15.40 5.47
CA GLU A 274 11.12 14.87 6.59
C GLU A 274 10.25 13.69 6.16
N ILE A 275 9.59 13.81 5.00
CA ILE A 275 8.74 12.76 4.44
C ILE A 275 9.56 11.52 4.07
N LYS A 276 10.76 11.70 3.49
CA LYS A 276 11.70 10.60 3.20
C LYS A 276 12.03 9.80 4.45
N GLU A 277 12.49 10.48 5.52
CA GLU A 277 12.85 9.79 6.77
C GLU A 277 11.63 9.09 7.40
N GLN A 278 10.47 9.74 7.41
CA GLN A 278 9.24 9.15 7.93
C GLN A 278 8.85 7.86 7.18
N ILE A 279 8.88 7.88 5.84
CA ILE A 279 8.54 6.69 5.04
C ILE A 279 9.56 5.58 5.25
N LYS A 280 10.85 5.92 5.37
CA LYS A 280 11.92 4.94 5.64
C LYS A 280 11.66 4.21 6.96
N GLU A 281 11.42 4.95 8.04
CA GLU A 281 11.13 4.38 9.37
C GLU A 281 9.86 3.52 9.36
N GLU A 282 8.77 4.01 8.76
CA GLU A 282 7.50 3.30 8.68
C GLU A 282 7.60 2.03 7.82
N TYR A 283 8.41 2.05 6.75
CA TYR A 283 8.67 0.91 5.91
C TYR A 283 9.52 -0.15 6.64
N GLU A 284 10.61 0.25 7.29
CA GLU A 284 11.47 -0.64 8.09
C GLU A 284 10.69 -1.27 9.27
N ALA A 285 9.70 -0.57 9.81
CA ALA A 285 8.79 -1.09 10.84
C ALA A 285 7.71 -2.05 10.29
N GLY A 286 7.58 -2.21 8.97
CA GLY A 286 6.54 -3.03 8.34
C GLY A 286 5.14 -2.38 8.34
N MET A 287 5.06 -1.06 8.58
CA MET A 287 3.81 -0.29 8.49
C MET A 287 3.38 -0.03 7.05
N ILE A 288 4.30 -0.13 6.09
CA ILE A 288 4.08 0.12 4.67
C ILE A 288 4.61 -1.08 3.89
N PHE A 289 3.84 -1.52 2.88
CA PHE A 289 4.30 -2.50 1.89
C PHE A 289 4.87 -1.80 0.64
N ASN A 290 5.70 -2.49 -0.14
CA ASN A 290 6.22 -1.99 -1.42
C ASN A 290 5.10 -1.43 -2.32
N GLU A 291 4.00 -2.16 -2.38
CA GLU A 291 2.81 -1.88 -3.19
C GLU A 291 2.08 -0.59 -2.75
N SER A 292 2.32 -0.13 -1.52
CA SER A 292 1.66 1.03 -0.92
C SER A 292 2.56 2.25 -0.73
N LEU A 293 3.86 2.15 -1.07
CA LEU A 293 4.85 3.22 -0.90
C LEU A 293 4.45 4.53 -1.58
N LEU A 294 3.98 4.47 -2.83
CA LEU A 294 3.55 5.66 -3.57
C LEU A 294 2.30 6.31 -2.98
N ILE A 295 1.35 5.50 -2.49
CA ILE A 295 0.14 6.00 -1.82
C ILE A 295 0.54 6.72 -0.54
N ARG A 296 1.45 6.13 0.24
CA ARG A 296 1.95 6.74 1.47
C ARG A 296 2.66 8.07 1.20
N LEU A 297 3.53 8.09 0.18
CA LEU A 297 4.25 9.29 -0.23
C LEU A 297 3.28 10.42 -0.59
N ALA A 298 2.29 10.12 -1.42
CA ALA A 298 1.32 11.12 -1.85
C ALA A 298 0.45 11.64 -0.69
N TYR A 299 0.02 10.75 0.22
CA TYR A 299 -0.70 11.15 1.43
C TYR A 299 0.09 12.15 2.29
N LEU A 300 1.39 11.95 2.46
CA LEU A 300 2.22 12.83 3.29
C LEU A 300 2.51 14.20 2.64
N PHE A 301 2.42 14.29 1.30
CA PHE A 301 2.49 15.55 0.57
C PHE A 301 1.18 16.34 0.62
N ASN A 302 0.04 15.65 0.67
CA ASN A 302 -1.28 16.27 0.59
C ASN A 302 -2.22 15.68 1.64
N ILE A 303 -1.90 15.91 2.91
CA ILE A 303 -2.68 15.42 4.05
C ILE A 303 -4.06 16.11 4.02
N PRO A 304 -5.17 15.37 3.83
CA PRO A 304 -6.50 15.97 3.85
C PRO A 304 -6.78 16.62 5.21
N GLU A 305 -7.41 17.80 5.22
CA GLU A 305 -7.69 18.54 6.47
C GLU A 305 -8.73 17.84 7.36
N GLU A 306 -9.67 17.07 6.79
CA GLU A 306 -10.64 16.24 7.52
C GLU A 306 -11.06 15.00 6.68
N PRO A 307 -11.43 13.86 7.31
CA PRO A 307 -12.06 12.74 6.62
C PRO A 307 -13.41 13.19 6.06
N THR A 308 -13.56 13.22 4.73
CA THR A 308 -14.80 13.63 4.07
C THR A 308 -15.79 12.49 3.84
N LEU A 309 -15.43 11.25 4.20
CA LEU A 309 -16.14 10.03 3.84
C LEU A 309 -16.67 9.32 5.10
N ILE A 310 -17.98 9.03 5.15
CA ILE A 310 -18.67 8.42 6.32
C ILE A 310 -19.34 7.08 5.94
N THR A 311 -18.81 6.38 4.93
CA THR A 311 -19.54 5.28 4.28
C THR A 311 -19.27 3.87 4.84
N HIS A 312 -18.32 3.67 5.76
CA HIS A 312 -18.01 2.33 6.30
C HIS A 312 -18.03 2.28 7.84
N ASP A 313 -18.43 1.12 8.39
CA ASP A 313 -18.35 0.82 9.83
C ASP A 313 -16.89 0.74 10.32
N GLU A 314 -15.95 0.43 9.43
CA GLU A 314 -14.52 0.30 9.73
C GLU A 314 -13.74 1.45 9.10
N THR A 315 -12.85 2.02 9.90
CA THR A 315 -11.98 3.13 9.50
C THR A 315 -10.52 2.76 9.66
N CYS A 316 -9.68 3.34 8.81
CA CYS A 316 -8.24 3.21 8.92
C CYS A 316 -7.80 3.74 10.29
N PRO A 317 -7.04 2.95 11.08
CA PRO A 317 -6.59 3.37 12.42
C PRO A 317 -5.61 4.56 12.39
N TYR A 318 -5.10 4.92 11.21
CA TYR A 318 -4.15 6.02 11.05
C TYR A 318 -4.81 7.30 10.53
N CYS A 319 -5.52 7.23 9.39
CA CYS A 319 -6.11 8.42 8.76
C CYS A 319 -7.62 8.57 8.98
N GLU A 320 -8.25 7.64 9.70
CA GLU A 320 -9.69 7.62 10.00
C GLU A 320 -10.59 7.54 8.75
N MET A 321 -10.02 7.39 7.55
CA MET A 321 -10.77 7.20 6.31
C MET A 321 -11.46 5.84 6.31
N PRO A 322 -12.65 5.71 5.71
CA PRO A 322 -13.32 4.43 5.51
C PRO A 322 -12.41 3.42 4.80
N ILE A 323 -12.45 2.16 5.22
CA ILE A 323 -11.69 1.07 4.59
C ILE A 323 -12.60 -0.13 4.32
N ASP A 324 -12.27 -0.93 3.30
CA ASP A 324 -12.77 -2.29 3.20
C ASP A 324 -11.87 -3.19 4.07
N LYS A 325 -12.48 -3.94 4.98
CA LYS A 325 -11.78 -4.88 5.88
C LYS A 325 -11.00 -5.97 5.15
N HIS A 326 -11.26 -6.15 3.85
CA HIS A 326 -10.55 -7.12 3.02
C HIS A 326 -9.29 -6.55 2.35
N ASP A 327 -9.02 -5.25 2.48
CA ASP A 327 -7.84 -4.61 1.91
C ASP A 327 -6.57 -4.90 2.73
N LYS A 328 -5.45 -5.06 2.03
CA LYS A 328 -4.13 -5.29 2.64
C LYS A 328 -3.57 -4.00 3.28
N TYR A 329 -3.86 -2.85 2.68
CA TYR A 329 -3.41 -1.52 3.11
C TYR A 329 -4.49 -0.47 2.83
N CYS A 330 -4.43 0.66 3.52
CA CYS A 330 -5.38 1.76 3.34
C CYS A 330 -5.14 2.45 1.99
N HIS A 331 -6.15 2.49 1.13
CA HIS A 331 -6.08 3.16 -0.17
C HIS A 331 -5.88 4.68 -0.09
N TYR A 332 -6.18 5.28 1.07
CA TYR A 332 -6.01 6.72 1.28
C TYR A 332 -4.63 7.09 1.80
N CYS A 333 -4.09 6.35 2.76
CA CYS A 333 -2.83 6.72 3.43
C CYS A 333 -1.68 5.72 3.26
N GLY A 334 -1.91 4.58 2.61
CA GLY A 334 -0.90 3.57 2.30
C GLY A 334 -0.47 2.69 3.49
N ILE A 335 -1.07 2.85 4.67
CA ILE A 335 -0.72 2.06 5.85
C ILE A 335 -1.28 0.63 5.74
N ASN A 336 -0.44 -0.35 6.04
CA ASN A 336 -0.80 -1.76 6.19
C ASN A 336 -1.93 -1.92 7.22
N LEU A 337 -3.09 -2.43 6.80
CA LEU A 337 -4.27 -2.60 7.67
C LEU A 337 -4.18 -3.85 8.54
N ASN A 338 -3.35 -4.81 8.14
CA ASN A 338 -2.97 -5.96 8.96
C ASN A 338 -1.80 -5.64 9.91
N TYR A 339 -1.35 -4.38 9.96
CA TYR A 339 -0.34 -3.93 10.90
C TYR A 339 -0.93 -3.90 12.31
N ASN A 340 -0.92 -5.07 12.94
CA ASN A 340 -1.29 -5.22 14.33
C ASN A 340 -0.05 -4.96 15.19
N LEU A 341 0.08 -3.74 15.70
CA LEU A 341 1.11 -3.35 16.67
C LEU A 341 1.29 -4.41 17.77
N ILE A 342 0.18 -5.01 18.24
CA ILE A 342 0.16 -6.01 19.31
C ILE A 342 0.63 -7.38 18.83
N GLU A 343 0.44 -7.75 17.57
CA GLU A 343 0.87 -9.04 17.00
C GLU A 343 2.31 -9.01 16.53
N THR A 344 2.77 -7.90 15.97
CA THR A 344 4.19 -7.66 15.68
C THR A 344 4.97 -7.54 16.99
N GLU A 345 4.47 -6.81 18.01
CA GLU A 345 4.99 -6.87 19.38
C GLU A 345 4.95 -8.30 19.91
N LYS A 346 3.85 -9.06 19.77
CA LYS A 346 3.80 -10.46 20.24
C LYS A 346 4.74 -11.38 19.49
N ASN A 347 5.01 -11.18 18.21
CA ASN A 347 5.90 -12.01 17.41
C ASN A 347 7.36 -11.64 17.69
N LEU A 348 7.66 -10.37 17.96
CA LEU A 348 8.92 -9.90 18.53
C LEU A 348 9.11 -10.46 19.95
N ILE A 349 8.08 -10.36 20.80
CA ILE A 349 8.03 -10.88 22.17
C ILE A 349 8.09 -12.41 22.18
N ASN A 350 7.50 -13.13 21.21
CA ASN A 350 7.55 -14.59 21.12
C ASN A 350 8.89 -15.08 20.56
N SER A 351 9.53 -14.33 19.66
CA SER A 351 10.91 -14.60 19.25
C SER A 351 11.91 -14.28 20.37
N ILE A 352 11.63 -13.28 21.21
CA ILE A 352 12.33 -13.00 22.48
C ILE A 352 12.03 -14.08 23.55
N HIS A 353 10.79 -14.56 23.66
CA HIS A 353 10.36 -15.56 24.65
C HIS A 353 10.71 -17.00 24.26
N GLN A 354 11.04 -17.28 22.99
CA GLN A 354 11.69 -18.55 22.64
C GLN A 354 13.11 -18.67 23.21
N TYR A 355 13.70 -17.56 23.69
CA TYR A 355 15.02 -17.57 24.33
C TYR A 355 15.04 -17.31 25.84
N ASN A 356 14.00 -16.76 26.45
CA ASN A 356 14.07 -16.37 27.87
C ASN A 356 13.30 -17.29 28.83
N LYS A 357 13.94 -18.40 29.19
CA LYS A 357 13.93 -18.89 30.58
C LYS A 357 15.34 -18.76 31.13
N ASN A 358 15.54 -17.70 31.93
CA ASN A 358 16.67 -17.42 32.83
C ASN A 358 17.64 -16.31 32.36
N ASN A 359 17.25 -15.03 32.45
CA ASN A 359 18.11 -13.93 32.94
C ASN A 359 17.35 -12.59 32.96
N THR A 360 16.89 -12.16 34.14
CA THR A 360 16.16 -10.89 34.32
C THR A 360 17.06 -9.66 34.46
N ASP A 361 18.38 -9.85 34.57
CA ASP A 361 19.35 -8.78 34.80
C ASP A 361 20.00 -8.24 33.50
N GLU A 362 19.92 -9.00 32.39
CA GLU A 362 20.46 -8.61 31.09
C GLU A 362 19.53 -7.63 30.37
N ASP A 363 18.21 -7.88 30.43
CA ASP A 363 17.19 -7.01 29.82
C ASP A 363 17.21 -5.58 30.41
N ILE A 364 17.43 -5.43 31.73
CA ILE A 364 17.36 -4.11 32.38
C ILE A 364 18.59 -3.22 32.08
N ARG A 365 19.76 -3.82 31.80
CA ARG A 365 20.98 -3.09 31.42
C ARG A 365 20.85 -2.48 30.03
N TYR A 366 20.37 -3.28 29.09
CA TYR A 366 20.09 -2.84 27.73
C TYR A 366 19.08 -1.68 27.71
N ILE A 367 17.98 -1.81 28.46
CA ILE A 367 16.96 -0.77 28.59
C ILE A 367 17.55 0.49 29.25
N ALA A 368 18.36 0.33 30.30
CA ALA A 368 19.04 1.45 30.96
C ALA A 368 19.98 2.19 30.00
N TYR A 369 20.71 1.48 29.14
CA TYR A 369 21.56 2.09 28.12
C TYR A 369 20.73 2.95 27.15
N LYS A 370 19.65 2.38 26.57
CA LYS A 370 18.79 3.11 25.63
C LYS A 370 18.16 4.34 26.29
N PHE A 371 17.70 4.22 27.53
CA PHE A 371 17.17 5.35 28.30
C PHE A 371 18.20 6.46 28.49
N LEU A 372 19.39 6.13 29.01
CA LEU A 372 20.45 7.11 29.28
C LEU A 372 20.95 7.77 28.00
N LYS A 373 21.00 7.03 26.88
CA LYS A 373 21.40 7.56 25.57
C LYS A 373 20.44 8.64 25.09
N MET A 374 19.13 8.40 25.18
CA MET A 374 18.10 9.40 24.82
C MET A 374 18.26 10.69 25.64
N ILE A 375 18.47 10.55 26.96
CA ILE A 375 18.72 11.71 27.84
C ILE A 375 20.00 12.45 27.44
N ASN A 376 21.08 11.72 27.14
CA ASN A 376 22.36 12.29 26.71
C ASN A 376 22.26 13.01 25.34
N GLU A 377 21.38 12.54 24.45
CA GLU A 377 21.04 13.15 23.17
C GLU A 377 20.05 14.32 23.30
N LYS A 378 19.75 14.74 24.53
CA LYS A 378 18.86 15.86 24.88
C LYS A 378 17.40 15.63 24.50
N ILE A 379 16.98 14.37 24.40
CA ILE A 379 15.57 14.03 24.35
C ILE A 379 14.96 14.31 25.72
N ASP A 380 13.74 14.85 25.73
CA ASP A 380 13.01 15.17 26.95
C ASP A 380 12.87 13.94 27.86
N PHE A 381 13.00 14.14 29.17
CA PHE A 381 13.02 13.05 30.14
C PHE A 381 11.68 12.31 30.20
N GLU A 382 10.55 13.03 30.22
CA GLU A 382 9.22 12.43 30.25
C GLU A 382 8.95 11.65 28.95
N TYR A 383 9.40 12.19 27.82
CA TYR A 383 9.31 11.47 26.54
C TYR A 383 10.21 10.23 26.51
N SER A 384 11.43 10.30 27.05
CA SER A 384 12.34 9.16 27.16
C SER A 384 11.78 8.07 28.08
N VAL A 385 11.07 8.46 29.16
CA VAL A 385 10.33 7.54 30.02
C VAL A 385 9.22 6.86 29.24
N PHE A 386 8.37 7.63 28.57
CA PHE A 386 7.29 7.11 27.75
C PHE A 386 7.79 6.12 26.69
N MET A 387 8.88 6.47 25.98
CA MET A 387 9.49 5.61 24.97
C MET A 387 10.02 4.30 25.57
N CYS A 388 10.65 4.34 26.74
CA CYS A 388 11.14 3.12 27.39
C CYS A 388 10.02 2.24 27.93
N GLU A 389 8.99 2.81 28.57
CA GLU A 389 7.85 2.05 29.08
C GLU A 389 7.07 1.39 27.93
N LYS A 390 6.91 2.11 26.81
CA LYS A 390 6.22 1.63 25.63
C LYS A 390 7.03 0.57 24.87
N ASN A 391 8.29 0.84 24.56
CA ASN A 391 9.07 -0.02 23.66
C ASN A 391 9.66 -1.26 24.34
N PHE A 392 9.83 -1.23 25.66
CA PHE A 392 10.45 -2.34 26.40
C PHE A 392 9.52 -2.98 27.44
N ASN A 393 8.26 -2.56 27.48
CA ASN A 393 7.24 -3.05 28.41
C ASN A 393 7.72 -3.13 29.86
N ILE A 394 8.54 -2.14 30.26
CA ILE A 394 9.12 -2.03 31.60
C ILE A 394 8.39 -0.92 32.35
N ASN A 395 8.02 -1.16 33.60
CA ASN A 395 7.52 -0.08 34.44
C ASN A 395 8.68 0.86 34.78
N PHE A 396 8.53 2.16 34.57
CA PHE A 396 9.61 3.11 34.83
C PHE A 396 10.07 3.09 36.29
N ASN A 397 9.22 2.72 37.25
CA ASN A 397 9.69 2.58 38.64
C ASN A 397 10.72 1.46 38.81
N VAL A 398 10.66 0.41 37.99
CA VAL A 398 11.64 -0.69 37.98
C VAL A 398 12.95 -0.20 37.37
N LEU A 399 12.88 0.46 36.21
CA LEU A 399 14.04 1.07 35.56
C LEU A 399 14.70 2.14 36.44
N LYS A 400 13.91 3.06 36.99
CA LYS A 400 14.33 4.13 37.90
C LYS A 400 15.01 3.59 39.15
N LYS A 401 14.51 2.46 39.70
CA LYS A 401 15.17 1.79 40.81
C LYS A 401 16.58 1.33 40.41
N TYR A 402 16.72 0.65 39.28
CA TYR A 402 18.02 0.21 38.76
C TYR A 402 18.98 1.38 38.48
N LEU A 403 18.49 2.43 37.81
CA LEU A 403 19.28 3.63 37.51
C LEU A 403 19.76 4.33 38.78
N ASN A 404 18.91 4.44 39.80
CA ASN A 404 19.27 5.06 41.08
C ASN A 404 20.22 4.19 41.92
N GLU A 405 20.04 2.87 41.92
CA GLU A 405 20.93 1.93 42.66
C GLU A 405 22.35 1.95 42.11
N ASN A 406 22.53 2.22 40.82
CA ASN A 406 23.82 2.35 40.16
C ASN A 406 24.30 3.81 40.01
N ASN A 407 23.58 4.77 40.60
CA ASN A 407 23.89 6.20 40.53
C ASN A 407 24.02 6.74 39.09
N TYR A 408 23.22 6.26 38.13
CA TYR A 408 23.29 6.71 36.72
C TYR A 408 22.50 7.99 36.42
N ILE A 409 21.55 8.36 37.28
CA ILE A 409 20.73 9.58 37.14
C ILE A 409 20.59 10.30 38.48
N ASN A 410 20.36 11.62 38.42
CA ASN A 410 19.91 12.44 39.56
C ASN A 410 18.85 13.45 39.10
N ASP A 411 17.67 13.43 39.74
CA ASP A 411 16.57 14.39 39.57
C ASP A 411 16.21 14.75 38.11
N GLU A 412 16.46 13.85 37.14
CA GLU A 412 16.25 13.98 35.66
C GLU A 412 17.51 14.26 34.81
N SER A 413 18.70 14.31 35.40
CA SER A 413 19.97 14.45 34.69
C SER A 413 20.82 13.19 34.75
N ILE A 414 21.63 12.95 33.71
CA ILE A 414 22.64 11.88 33.72
C ILE A 414 23.82 12.27 34.62
N THR A 415 24.29 11.32 35.43
CA THR A 415 25.47 11.49 36.29
C THR A 415 26.77 11.17 35.54
N GLU A 416 27.92 11.39 36.18
CA GLU A 416 29.22 10.97 35.63
C GLU A 416 29.27 9.43 35.47
N GLU A 417 28.75 8.67 36.43
CA GLU A 417 28.67 7.21 36.37
C GLU A 417 27.73 6.73 35.26
N GLY A 418 26.65 7.47 34.98
CA GLY A 418 25.75 7.19 33.86
C GLY A 418 26.43 7.40 32.50
N ILE A 419 27.23 8.46 32.37
CA ILE A 419 28.04 8.72 31.17
C ILE A 419 29.13 7.66 31.00
N GLU A 420 29.79 7.26 32.10
CA GLU A 420 30.78 6.19 32.09
C GLU A 420 30.15 4.85 31.66
N PHE A 421 28.96 4.54 32.17
CA PHE A 421 28.19 3.37 31.75
C PHE A 421 27.87 3.42 30.25
N LEU A 422 27.39 4.55 29.73
CA LEU A 422 27.12 4.70 28.29
C LEU A 422 28.37 4.45 27.44
N ASN A 423 29.50 5.06 27.79
CA ASN A 423 30.71 4.97 26.98
C ASN A 423 31.37 3.58 27.02
N ASN A 424 31.15 2.82 28.10
CA ASN A 424 31.72 1.49 28.30
C ASN A 424 30.73 0.34 28.08
N HIS A 425 29.49 0.64 27.64
CA HIS A 425 28.52 -0.40 27.34
C HIS A 425 28.86 -1.10 26.02
N PRO A 426 28.72 -2.44 25.88
CA PRO A 426 28.96 -3.13 24.60
C PRO A 426 28.17 -2.52 23.45
N LEU A 427 26.92 -2.11 23.69
CA LEU A 427 26.08 -1.49 22.67
C LEU A 427 26.65 -0.19 22.11
N HIS A 428 27.40 0.58 22.91
CA HIS A 428 28.06 1.79 22.41
C HIS A 428 29.05 1.47 21.29
N TYR A 429 29.88 0.46 21.48
CA TYR A 429 30.87 0.06 20.49
C TYR A 429 30.21 -0.61 19.27
N TYR A 430 29.19 -1.43 19.52
CA TYR A 430 28.42 -2.09 18.48
C TYR A 430 27.74 -1.09 17.53
N GLU A 431 27.13 -0.03 18.07
CA GLU A 431 26.52 1.05 17.30
C GLU A 431 27.56 1.97 16.65
N LYS A 432 28.61 2.35 17.40
CA LYS A 432 29.69 3.24 16.93
C LYS A 432 30.39 2.70 15.69
N TYR A 433 30.62 1.39 15.64
CA TYR A 433 31.35 0.73 14.55
C TYR A 433 30.45 -0.05 13.58
N ARG A 434 29.13 0.14 13.65
CA ARG A 434 28.15 -0.51 12.75
C ARG A 434 28.40 -2.02 12.62
N MET A 435 28.42 -2.69 13.77
CA MET A 435 28.65 -4.14 13.84
C MET A 435 27.36 -4.95 13.60
N ASP A 436 26.35 -4.37 12.94
CA ASP A 436 25.02 -4.95 12.69
C ASP A 436 25.05 -6.23 11.85
N ILE A 437 26.14 -6.47 11.13
CA ILE A 437 26.40 -7.72 10.40
C ILE A 437 26.69 -8.93 11.32
N ILE A 438 26.86 -8.73 12.63
CA ILE A 438 27.22 -9.80 13.58
C ILE A 438 26.22 -9.86 14.73
N ASP A 439 25.96 -11.06 15.25
CA ASP A 439 25.05 -11.27 16.38
C ASP A 439 25.48 -10.50 17.65
N TYR A 440 24.69 -9.49 18.02
CA TYR A 440 24.90 -8.67 19.21
C TYR A 440 25.01 -9.49 20.50
N THR A 441 24.23 -10.54 20.66
CA THR A 441 24.23 -11.37 21.88
C THR A 441 25.58 -12.03 22.08
N LYS A 442 26.16 -12.55 20.98
CA LYS A 442 27.50 -13.16 21.01
C LYS A 442 28.58 -12.13 21.27
N PHE A 443 28.42 -10.92 20.73
CA PHE A 443 29.34 -9.82 20.98
C PHE A 443 29.27 -9.37 22.44
N GLU A 444 28.09 -9.20 22.99
CA GLU A 444 27.86 -8.80 24.37
C GLU A 444 28.45 -9.83 25.35
N GLU A 445 28.15 -11.12 25.15
CA GLU A 445 28.74 -12.19 25.96
C GLU A 445 30.27 -12.17 25.86
N TYR A 446 30.82 -11.98 24.67
CA TYR A 446 32.26 -11.87 24.47
C TYR A 446 32.84 -10.63 25.17
N TYR A 447 32.16 -9.49 25.11
CA TYR A 447 32.57 -8.23 25.70
C TYR A 447 32.69 -8.34 27.21
N TRP A 448 31.68 -8.88 27.88
CA TRP A 448 31.68 -9.04 29.34
C TRP A 448 32.67 -10.09 29.84
N ASN A 449 33.05 -11.05 29.01
CA ASN A 449 34.06 -12.05 29.34
C ASN A 449 35.52 -11.55 29.20
N HIS A 450 35.73 -10.34 28.69
CA HIS A 450 37.07 -9.77 28.48
C HIS A 450 37.24 -8.37 29.11
N PRO A 451 36.95 -8.20 30.41
CA PRO A 451 36.98 -6.88 31.07
C PRO A 451 38.38 -6.25 31.16
N ASP A 452 39.43 -7.04 30.92
CA ASP A 452 40.83 -6.59 30.99
C ASP A 452 41.30 -5.84 29.72
N LEU A 453 40.47 -5.79 28.68
CA LEU A 453 40.77 -5.17 27.38
C LEU A 453 39.99 -3.87 27.17
N SER A 454 40.50 -2.96 26.34
CA SER A 454 39.71 -1.80 25.92
C SER A 454 38.54 -2.23 25.03
N GLY A 455 37.45 -1.44 24.97
CA GLY A 455 36.31 -1.76 24.12
C GLY A 455 36.68 -1.93 22.65
N GLU A 456 37.60 -1.11 22.14
CA GLU A 456 38.16 -1.23 20.78
C GLU A 456 38.97 -2.53 20.59
N GLU A 457 39.77 -2.93 21.58
CA GLU A 457 40.52 -4.20 21.54
C GLU A 457 39.59 -5.42 21.57
N ILE A 458 38.49 -5.34 22.33
CA ILE A 458 37.46 -6.36 22.37
C ILE A 458 36.80 -6.49 20.99
N CYS A 459 36.41 -5.36 20.37
CA CYS A 459 35.79 -5.36 19.04
C CYS A 459 36.69 -6.01 17.99
N LEU A 460 37.98 -5.63 17.95
CA LEU A 460 38.94 -6.20 17.01
C LEU A 460 39.10 -7.71 17.20
N LYS A 461 39.27 -8.17 18.45
CA LYS A 461 39.43 -9.61 18.73
C LYS A 461 38.16 -10.41 18.48
N PHE A 462 37.00 -9.81 18.67
CA PHE A 462 35.73 -10.46 18.34
C PHE A 462 35.56 -10.59 16.83
N LEU A 463 35.84 -9.52 16.08
CA LEU A 463 35.79 -9.48 14.63
C LEU A 463 36.80 -10.44 13.98
N ASP A 464 37.92 -10.76 14.64
CA ASP A 464 38.90 -11.75 14.15
C ASP A 464 38.34 -13.18 14.01
N GLN A 465 37.16 -13.44 14.57
CA GLN A 465 36.44 -14.71 14.39
C GLN A 465 35.71 -14.81 13.04
N TYR A 466 35.63 -13.69 12.31
CA TYR A 466 34.96 -13.56 11.03
C TYR A 466 35.97 -13.19 9.94
N ASP A 467 35.90 -13.88 8.79
CA ASP A 467 36.80 -13.72 7.64
C ASP A 467 36.00 -13.38 6.37
N ASP A 468 35.32 -12.23 6.42
CA ASP A 468 34.55 -11.67 5.33
C ASP A 468 34.93 -10.20 5.08
N GLU A 469 34.58 -9.69 3.89
CA GLU A 469 34.97 -8.36 3.42
C GLU A 469 34.42 -7.24 4.33
N CYS A 470 33.17 -7.36 4.77
CA CYS A 470 32.51 -6.38 5.64
C CYS A 470 33.15 -6.33 7.04
N SER A 471 33.44 -7.50 7.64
CA SER A 471 34.15 -7.57 8.92
C SER A 471 35.55 -6.95 8.85
N ASN A 472 36.23 -7.06 7.71
CA ASN A 472 37.55 -6.46 7.51
C ASN A 472 37.49 -4.93 7.36
N GLU A 473 36.44 -4.39 6.74
CA GLU A 473 36.22 -2.94 6.68
C GLU A 473 36.01 -2.33 8.07
N ILE A 474 35.19 -2.97 8.91
CA ILE A 474 34.94 -2.54 10.30
C ILE A 474 36.24 -2.59 11.12
N LYS A 475 37.06 -3.64 10.98
CA LYS A 475 38.38 -3.72 11.65
C LYS A 475 39.29 -2.56 11.27
N GLU A 476 39.32 -2.18 10.00
CA GLU A 476 40.13 -1.05 9.54
C GLU A 476 39.58 0.29 10.05
N GLU A 477 38.26 0.44 10.17
CA GLU A 477 37.64 1.61 10.80
C GLU A 477 38.01 1.72 12.28
N ILE A 478 37.93 0.62 13.04
CA ILE A 478 38.30 0.61 14.46
C ILE A 478 39.76 1.01 14.63
N LYS A 479 40.67 0.42 13.84
CA LYS A 479 42.12 0.74 13.88
C LYS A 479 42.43 2.21 13.55
N ARG A 480 41.60 2.88 12.76
CA ARG A 480 41.77 4.32 12.46
C ARG A 480 41.34 5.23 13.62
N ASN A 481 40.49 4.72 14.52
CA ASN A 481 39.90 5.46 15.62
C ASN A 481 40.59 5.18 16.98
N ILE A 482 41.60 4.30 17.01
CA ILE A 482 42.57 4.09 18.11
C ILE A 482 43.77 5.01 17.87
#